data_AF-A0A6F8UVX1-F1
#
_entry.id   AF-A0A6F8UVX1-F1
#
_cell.length_a   1.000
_cell.length_b   1.000
_cell.length_c   1.000
_cell.angle_alpha   90.00
_cell.angle_beta   90.00
_cell.angle_gamma   90.00
#
_symmetry.space_group_name_H-M   'P 1'
#
loop_
_entity.id
_entity.type
_entity.pdbx_description
1 polymer ?
#
loop_
_entity_poly.entity_id
_entity_poly.type
_entity_poly.pdbx_seq_one_letter_code
_entity_poly.pdbx_strand_id
1 'polypeptide(L)'
;MQSRTIHGRIEDRAATERPDEPAGLTALLRDCALREHGVFLFGSDGRTIYALRERVASAFPTVRIAGVCDADFVGPVDRAVLDHIRAANADLIMTDLPLARFRLFSAQCAAGGIDGRRINLPGSFAGFAFGPQQGLSRFSVPARLRRFGIAAEAGLRFARIILGQSLRQMDAARAAAVPRRRRS
;
A
#
# COMPACT_ATOMS: atom_id res chain seq x y z
N MET A 1 -48.51 -22.28 -47.99
CA MET A 1 -48.32 -20.83 -47.78
C MET A 1 -47.55 -20.64 -46.49
N GLN A 2 -46.41 -19.94 -46.59
CA GLN A 2 -45.39 -19.77 -45.56
C GLN A 2 -45.91 -18.90 -44.40
N SER A 3 -45.66 -19.33 -43.15
CA SER A 3 -45.76 -18.45 -41.97
C SER A 3 -44.39 -18.27 -41.34
N ARG A 4 -44.11 -17.00 -41.06
CA ARG A 4 -42.81 -16.39 -40.79
C ARG A 4 -42.25 -16.76 -39.41
N THR A 5 -40.96 -17.02 -39.42
CA THR A 5 -40.00 -16.95 -38.33
C THR A 5 -40.06 -15.60 -37.61
N ILE A 6 -39.93 -15.62 -36.28
CA ILE A 6 -38.98 -14.86 -35.43
C ILE A 6 -39.48 -15.08 -33.99
N HIS A 7 -38.88 -16.04 -33.29
CA HIS A 7 -38.94 -16.06 -31.83
C HIS A 7 -37.56 -15.63 -31.33
N GLY A 8 -37.55 -14.47 -30.68
CA GLY A 8 -36.38 -13.82 -30.17
C GLY A 8 -35.61 -14.73 -29.23
N ARG A 9 -34.36 -14.94 -29.58
CA ARG A 9 -33.31 -15.53 -28.76
C ARG A 9 -33.05 -14.58 -27.59
N ILE A 10 -33.66 -14.86 -26.44
CA ILE A 10 -33.21 -14.27 -25.18
C ILE A 10 -31.99 -15.09 -24.77
N GLU A 11 -30.83 -14.66 -25.24
CA GLU A 11 -29.57 -15.02 -24.60
C GLU A 11 -29.60 -14.35 -23.23
N ASP A 12 -30.10 -15.09 -22.24
CA ASP A 12 -29.93 -14.75 -20.84
C ASP A 12 -28.42 -14.78 -20.57
N ARG A 13 -27.80 -13.61 -20.69
CA ARG A 13 -26.47 -13.30 -20.20
C ARG A 13 -26.51 -13.41 -18.68
N ALA A 14 -26.57 -14.65 -18.19
CA ALA A 14 -25.84 -15.03 -17.00
C ALA A 14 -24.35 -14.90 -17.35
N ALA A 15 -23.87 -13.65 -17.40
CA ALA A 15 -22.47 -13.37 -17.15
C ALA A 15 -22.23 -13.81 -15.71
N THR A 16 -21.95 -15.10 -15.56
CA THR A 16 -21.27 -15.64 -14.40
C THR A 16 -20.02 -14.79 -14.26
N GLU A 17 -20.08 -13.78 -13.39
CA GLU A 17 -18.90 -13.13 -12.85
C GLU A 17 -18.07 -14.26 -12.27
N ARG A 18 -17.13 -14.75 -13.09
CA ARG A 18 -16.13 -15.71 -12.65
C ARG A 18 -15.48 -15.05 -11.44
N PRO A 19 -15.31 -15.75 -10.32
CA PRO A 19 -14.50 -15.22 -9.23
C PRO A 19 -13.13 -14.89 -9.84
N ASP A 20 -12.81 -13.59 -9.90
CA ASP A 20 -11.52 -13.08 -10.37
C ASP A 20 -10.44 -13.97 -9.75
N GLU A 21 -9.71 -14.73 -10.56
CA GLU A 21 -8.43 -15.28 -10.12
C GLU A 21 -7.66 -14.12 -9.49
N PRO A 22 -7.01 -14.31 -8.33
CA PRO A 22 -6.27 -13.22 -7.70
C PRO A 22 -5.20 -12.77 -8.68
N ALA A 23 -5.48 -11.65 -9.37
CA ALA A 23 -4.57 -11.06 -10.32
C ALA A 23 -3.24 -10.88 -9.59
N GLY A 24 -2.18 -11.48 -10.13
CA GLY A 24 -0.87 -11.40 -9.49
C GLY A 24 -0.43 -9.95 -9.33
N LEU A 25 0.49 -9.68 -8.40
CA LEU A 25 0.94 -8.32 -8.04
C LEU A 25 1.20 -7.42 -9.26
N THR A 26 1.87 -7.94 -10.29
CA THR A 26 2.13 -7.23 -11.56
C THR A 26 0.85 -6.77 -12.27
N ALA A 27 -0.18 -7.62 -12.34
CA ALA A 27 -1.43 -7.30 -13.01
C ALA A 27 -2.21 -6.22 -12.23
N LEU A 28 -2.23 -6.31 -10.91
CA LEU A 28 -2.85 -5.29 -10.06
C LEU A 28 -2.14 -3.93 -10.17
N LEU A 29 -0.80 -3.93 -10.20
CA LEU A 29 -0.03 -2.70 -10.39
C LEU A 29 -0.30 -2.06 -11.76
N ARG A 30 -0.45 -2.87 -12.82
CA ARG A 30 -0.87 -2.36 -14.14
C ARG A 30 -2.26 -1.76 -14.12
N ASP A 31 -3.22 -2.43 -13.48
CA ASP A 31 -4.59 -1.89 -13.35
C ASP A 31 -4.59 -0.56 -12.56
N CYS A 32 -3.81 -0.48 -11.46
CA CYS A 32 -3.64 0.77 -10.71
C CYS A 32 -3.02 1.89 -11.56
N ALA A 33 -2.02 1.56 -12.37
CA ALA A 33 -1.38 2.51 -13.28
C ALA A 33 -2.36 3.08 -14.32
N LEU A 34 -3.27 2.24 -14.83
CA LEU A 34 -4.25 2.62 -15.83
C LEU A 34 -5.40 3.45 -15.25
N ARG A 35 -5.77 3.19 -14.00
CA ARG A 35 -6.87 3.88 -13.30
C ARG A 35 -6.41 5.05 -12.42
N GLU A 36 -5.11 5.34 -12.41
CA GLU A 36 -4.48 6.33 -11.52
C GLU A 36 -4.77 6.11 -10.03
N HIS A 37 -5.00 4.85 -9.63
CA HIS A 37 -5.31 4.49 -8.26
C HIS A 37 -4.08 4.59 -7.36
N GLY A 38 -4.28 5.16 -6.17
CA GLY A 38 -3.33 5.12 -5.06
C GLY A 38 -3.24 3.72 -4.46
N VAL A 39 -2.02 3.19 -4.37
CA VAL A 39 -1.75 1.91 -3.73
C VAL A 39 -1.04 2.09 -2.38
N PHE A 40 -1.51 1.37 -1.36
CA PHE A 40 -0.79 1.17 -0.12
C PHE A 40 -0.22 -0.26 -0.09
N LEU A 41 1.08 -0.40 0.18
CA LEU A 41 1.75 -1.69 0.29
C LEU A 41 1.95 -2.03 1.76
N PHE A 42 1.38 -3.13 2.24
CA PHE A 42 1.42 -3.48 3.66
C PHE A 42 1.80 -4.94 3.91
N GLY A 43 2.92 -5.20 4.58
CA GLY A 43 3.33 -6.56 4.89
C GLY A 43 4.81 -6.81 4.68
N SER A 44 5.18 -8.09 4.77
CA SER A 44 6.58 -8.54 4.79
C SER A 44 7.43 -7.84 5.86
N ASP A 45 8.74 -8.10 5.82
CA ASP A 45 9.72 -7.39 6.64
C ASP A 45 10.12 -6.04 6.04
N GLY A 46 10.76 -5.20 6.86
CA GLY A 46 11.25 -3.88 6.46
C GLY A 46 12.11 -3.89 5.19
N ARG A 47 13.03 -4.83 5.05
CA ARG A 47 13.90 -4.91 3.85
C ARG A 47 13.08 -5.20 2.60
N THR A 48 12.12 -6.12 2.69
CA THR A 48 11.26 -6.51 1.59
C THR A 48 10.34 -5.36 1.16
N ILE A 49 9.68 -4.69 2.10
CA ILE A 49 8.69 -3.64 1.74
C ILE A 49 9.35 -2.41 1.09
N TYR A 50 10.53 -2.00 1.57
CA TYR A 50 11.24 -0.86 0.98
C TYR A 50 11.87 -1.22 -0.37
N ALA A 51 12.41 -2.44 -0.53
CA ALA A 51 12.87 -2.92 -1.83
C ALA A 51 11.72 -3.03 -2.84
N LEU A 52 10.55 -3.48 -2.39
CA LEU A 52 9.34 -3.51 -3.21
C LEU A 52 8.95 -2.11 -3.66
N ARG A 53 8.89 -1.13 -2.76
CA ARG A 53 8.57 0.27 -3.08
C ARG A 53 9.44 0.81 -4.22
N GLU A 54 10.75 0.68 -4.08
CA GLU A 54 11.71 1.16 -5.09
C GLU A 54 11.52 0.43 -6.42
N ARG A 55 11.25 -0.88 -6.37
CA ARG A 55 11.04 -1.66 -7.58
C ARG A 55 9.72 -1.33 -8.27
N VAL A 56 8.64 -1.09 -7.53
CA VAL A 56 7.36 -0.63 -8.08
C VAL A 56 7.53 0.74 -8.72
N ALA A 57 8.18 1.69 -8.05
CA ALA A 57 8.42 3.02 -8.60
C ALA A 57 9.25 2.98 -9.90
N SER A 58 10.20 2.05 -10.00
CA SER A 58 11.02 1.85 -11.19
C SER A 58 10.27 1.15 -12.33
N ALA A 59 9.53 0.08 -12.01
CA ALA A 59 8.81 -0.75 -12.98
C ALA A 59 7.51 -0.11 -13.49
N PHE A 60 6.86 0.67 -12.64
CA PHE A 60 5.54 1.27 -12.85
C PHE A 60 5.56 2.74 -12.41
N PRO A 61 6.26 3.63 -13.15
CA PRO A 61 6.48 5.02 -12.73
C PRO A 61 5.20 5.84 -12.63
N THR A 62 4.11 5.40 -13.25
CA THR A 62 2.80 6.06 -13.18
C THR A 62 1.93 5.56 -12.01
N VAL A 63 2.35 4.52 -11.28
CA VAL A 63 1.62 4.06 -10.09
C VAL A 63 1.84 5.04 -8.95
N ARG A 64 0.74 5.55 -8.38
CA ARG A 64 0.79 6.39 -7.18
C ARG A 64 0.93 5.50 -5.94
N ILE A 65 2.14 5.41 -5.40
CA ILE A 65 2.36 4.75 -4.11
C ILE A 65 1.95 5.73 -2.98
N ALA A 66 0.76 5.51 -2.42
CA ALA A 66 0.20 6.34 -1.37
C ALA A 66 0.88 6.14 -0.01
N GLY A 67 1.40 4.93 0.25
CA GLY A 67 2.14 4.61 1.46
C GLY A 67 2.68 3.19 1.46
N VAL A 68 3.62 2.93 2.37
CA VAL A 68 4.16 1.59 2.62
C VAL A 68 4.35 1.38 4.11
N CYS A 69 4.14 0.15 4.59
CA CYS A 69 4.45 -0.24 5.96
C CYS A 69 4.79 -1.73 6.00
N ASP A 70 5.86 -2.09 6.72
CA ASP A 70 6.14 -3.50 7.03
C ASP A 70 5.15 -4.04 8.06
N ALA A 71 5.20 -5.35 8.27
CA ALA A 71 4.41 -6.05 9.30
C ALA A 71 5.28 -6.74 10.36
N ASP A 72 6.46 -6.17 10.65
CA ASP A 72 7.44 -6.64 11.65
C ASP A 72 7.01 -6.32 13.08
N PHE A 73 5.78 -6.71 13.43
CA PHE A 73 5.24 -6.61 14.77
C PHE A 73 4.50 -7.90 15.14
N VAL A 74 4.38 -8.12 16.45
CA VAL A 74 3.71 -9.29 17.02
C VAL A 74 2.26 -8.94 17.36
N GLY A 75 1.33 -9.79 16.94
CA GLY A 75 -0.09 -9.65 17.26
C GLY A 75 -0.88 -8.79 16.26
N PRO A 76 -2.00 -8.19 16.71
CA PRO A 76 -2.85 -7.33 15.88
C PRO A 76 -2.09 -6.10 15.37
N VAL A 77 -2.58 -5.52 14.27
CA VAL A 77 -2.02 -4.27 13.74
C VAL A 77 -2.27 -3.16 14.75
N ASP A 78 -1.23 -2.41 15.10
CA ASP A 78 -1.34 -1.33 16.06
C ASP A 78 -2.18 -0.17 15.51
N ARG A 79 -2.61 0.72 16.42
CA ARG A 79 -3.46 1.85 16.04
C ARG A 79 -2.73 2.86 15.15
N ALA A 80 -1.43 3.06 15.34
CA ALA A 80 -0.64 4.04 14.60
C ALA A 80 -0.51 3.63 13.12
N VAL A 81 -0.31 2.35 12.85
CA VAL A 81 -0.29 1.75 11.51
C VAL A 81 -1.66 1.85 10.86
N LEU A 82 -2.74 1.54 11.58
CA LEU A 82 -4.10 1.71 11.05
C LEU A 82 -4.42 3.18 10.72
N ASP A 83 -3.98 4.11 11.57
CA ASP A 83 -4.15 5.55 11.32
C ASP A 83 -3.29 6.01 10.13
N HIS A 84 -2.09 5.45 9.97
CA HIS A 84 -1.24 5.69 8.80
C HIS A 84 -1.89 5.19 7.50
N ILE A 85 -2.40 3.96 7.49
CA ILE A 85 -3.12 3.38 6.34
C ILE A 85 -4.35 4.22 5.99
N ARG A 86 -5.12 4.65 7.00
CA ARG A 86 -6.29 5.51 6.79
C ARG A 86 -5.89 6.86 6.18
N ALA A 87 -4.87 7.51 6.74
CA ALA A 87 -4.41 8.81 6.29
C ALA A 87 -3.85 8.78 4.86
N ALA A 88 -3.33 7.63 4.40
CA ALA A 88 -2.86 7.47 3.04
C ALA A 88 -3.99 7.53 1.99
N ASN A 89 -5.25 7.28 2.40
CA ASN A 89 -6.44 7.31 1.55
C ASN A 89 -6.20 6.60 0.20
N ALA A 90 -5.71 5.36 0.28
CA ALA A 90 -5.40 4.55 -0.89
C ALA A 90 -6.65 3.84 -1.40
N ASP A 91 -6.82 3.79 -2.72
CA ASP A 91 -7.91 3.07 -3.38
C ASP A 91 -7.73 1.55 -3.22
N LEU A 92 -6.47 1.10 -3.19
CA LEU A 92 -6.11 -0.30 -3.04
C LEU A 92 -5.03 -0.50 -1.98
N ILE A 93 -5.27 -1.43 -1.05
CA ILE A 93 -4.32 -1.91 -0.06
C ILE A 93 -3.92 -3.32 -0.48
N MET A 94 -2.69 -3.45 -0.98
CA MET A 94 -2.09 -4.74 -1.28
C MET A 94 -1.35 -5.22 -0.04
N THR A 95 -1.61 -6.46 0.37
CA THR A 95 -0.96 -7.03 1.55
C THR A 95 -0.13 -8.27 1.25
N ASP A 96 0.97 -8.44 1.98
CA ASP A 96 1.71 -9.71 2.03
C ASP A 96 1.75 -10.19 3.49
N LEU A 97 0.68 -10.88 3.87
CA LEU A 97 0.46 -11.37 5.22
C LEU A 97 0.02 -12.84 5.20
N PRO A 98 0.39 -13.62 6.23
CA PRO A 98 -0.26 -14.89 6.50
C PRO A 98 -1.79 -14.72 6.58
N LEU A 99 -2.55 -15.67 6.03
CA LEU A 99 -4.00 -15.53 5.85
C LEU A 99 -4.74 -15.19 7.16
N ALA A 100 -4.33 -15.77 8.29
CA ALA A 100 -4.91 -15.46 9.59
C ALA A 100 -4.70 -13.99 9.99
N ARG A 101 -3.50 -13.44 9.76
CA ARG A 101 -3.19 -12.02 10.01
C ARG A 101 -3.94 -11.11 9.04
N PHE A 102 -4.07 -11.49 7.78
CA PHE A 102 -4.85 -10.74 6.80
C PHE A 102 -6.33 -10.63 7.19
N ARG A 103 -6.94 -11.71 7.70
CA ARG A 103 -8.33 -11.69 8.19
C ARG A 103 -8.51 -10.74 9.36
N LEU A 104 -7.61 -10.81 10.35
CA LEU A 104 -7.61 -9.88 11.48
C LEU A 104 -7.43 -8.43 11.04
N PHE A 105 -6.45 -8.17 10.18
CA PHE A 105 -6.22 -6.85 9.59
C PHE A 105 -7.45 -6.33 8.84
N SER A 106 -8.12 -7.18 8.06
CA SER A 106 -9.33 -6.80 7.33
C SER A 106 -10.47 -6.41 8.27
N ALA A 107 -10.65 -7.16 9.37
CA ALA A 107 -11.61 -6.81 10.41
C ALA A 107 -11.25 -5.48 11.11
N GLN A 108 -9.97 -5.25 11.42
CA GLN A 108 -9.49 -4.00 12.01
C GLN A 108 -9.71 -2.80 11.07
N CYS A 109 -9.49 -2.99 9.76
CA CYS A 109 -9.78 -1.97 8.77
C CYS A 109 -11.27 -1.63 8.69
N ALA A 110 -12.14 -2.65 8.69
CA ALA A 110 -13.58 -2.46 8.67
C ALA A 110 -14.06 -1.71 9.93
N ALA A 111 -13.60 -2.13 11.11
CA ALA A 111 -13.90 -1.44 12.37
C ALA A 111 -13.31 -0.02 12.42
N GLY A 112 -12.22 0.22 11.69
CA GLY A 112 -11.53 1.49 11.59
C GLY A 112 -12.03 2.42 10.49
N GLY A 113 -13.04 2.06 9.70
CA GLY A 113 -13.52 2.88 8.58
C GLY A 113 -12.43 3.14 7.53
N ILE A 114 -11.68 2.11 7.16
CA ILE A 114 -10.71 2.15 6.06
C ILE A 114 -11.39 1.55 4.83
N ASP A 115 -11.69 2.41 3.85
CA ASP A 115 -12.57 2.06 2.71
C ASP A 115 -11.84 1.46 1.50
N GLY A 116 -10.51 1.57 1.44
CA GLY A 116 -9.70 1.04 0.33
C GLY A 116 -9.93 -0.46 0.12
N ARG A 117 -10.00 -0.89 -1.15
CA ARG A 117 -10.11 -2.32 -1.52
C ARG A 117 -8.89 -3.05 -0.94
N ARG A 118 -9.09 -4.24 -0.38
CA ARG A 118 -8.00 -5.03 0.23
C ARG A 118 -7.77 -6.30 -0.58
N ILE A 119 -6.53 -6.58 -0.93
CA ILE A 119 -6.12 -7.82 -1.61
C ILE A 119 -4.89 -8.38 -0.93
N ASN A 120 -4.92 -9.66 -0.56
CA ASN A 120 -3.76 -10.36 0.00
C ASN A 120 -3.03 -11.17 -1.06
N LEU A 121 -1.71 -11.05 -1.07
CA LEU A 121 -0.78 -11.63 -2.04
C LEU A 121 0.39 -12.29 -1.28
N PRO A 122 0.12 -13.36 -0.50
CA PRO A 122 1.12 -13.95 0.37
C PRO A 122 2.35 -14.43 -0.40
N GLY A 123 3.54 -14.05 0.04
CA GLY A 123 4.84 -14.35 -0.56
C GLY A 123 5.15 -13.59 -1.87
N SER A 124 4.22 -12.76 -2.36
CA SER A 124 4.40 -12.08 -3.65
C SER A 124 5.35 -10.89 -3.56
N PHE A 125 5.48 -10.24 -2.39
CA PHE A 125 6.29 -9.03 -2.28
C PHE A 125 7.77 -9.34 -2.42
N ALA A 126 8.27 -10.34 -1.72
CA ALA A 126 9.67 -10.78 -1.84
C ALA A 126 9.98 -11.28 -3.26
N GLY A 127 9.06 -12.05 -3.85
CA GLY A 127 9.19 -12.54 -5.23
C GLY A 127 9.28 -11.40 -6.25
N PHE A 128 8.48 -10.34 -6.09
CA PHE A 128 8.56 -9.19 -6.98
C PHE A 128 9.79 -8.32 -6.70
N ALA A 129 10.08 -8.02 -5.43
CA ALA A 129 11.18 -7.15 -5.00
C ALA A 129 12.55 -7.70 -5.45
N PHE A 130 12.79 -8.99 -5.25
CA PHE A 130 14.10 -9.63 -5.44
C PHE A 130 14.15 -10.61 -6.61
N GLY A 131 13.01 -10.98 -7.18
CA GLY A 131 12.97 -11.96 -8.28
C GLY A 131 13.68 -11.47 -9.55
N PRO A 132 14.03 -12.42 -10.44
CA PRO A 132 14.60 -12.09 -11.74
C PRO A 132 13.67 -11.14 -12.49
N GLN A 133 14.24 -10.19 -13.23
CA GLN A 133 13.47 -9.28 -14.08
C GLN A 133 12.77 -10.09 -15.18
N GLN A 134 11.60 -10.65 -14.89
CA GLN A 134 10.74 -11.21 -15.91
C GLN A 134 10.20 -10.05 -16.76
N GLY A 135 10.89 -9.76 -17.87
CA GLY A 135 10.27 -9.17 -19.05
C GLY A 135 9.87 -7.69 -19.03
N LEU A 136 10.33 -6.85 -18.09
CA LEU A 136 10.19 -5.39 -18.21
C LEU A 136 11.24 -4.73 -19.14
N SER A 137 11.97 -5.56 -19.90
CA SER A 137 12.81 -5.17 -21.03
C SER A 137 11.95 -4.63 -22.18
N ARG A 138 11.42 -3.41 -22.05
CA ARG A 138 11.03 -2.57 -23.19
C ARG A 138 10.86 -1.07 -22.89
N PHE A 139 11.28 -0.58 -21.73
CA PHE A 139 11.41 0.85 -21.50
C PHE A 139 12.86 1.19 -21.19
N SER A 140 13.60 1.50 -22.25
CA SER A 140 14.91 2.15 -22.16
C SER A 140 14.73 3.54 -21.56
N VAL A 141 15.07 3.71 -20.29
CA VAL A 141 15.24 5.04 -19.70
C VAL A 141 16.61 5.57 -20.14
N PRO A 142 16.69 6.74 -20.81
CA PRO A 142 17.96 7.29 -21.25
C PRO A 142 18.88 7.62 -20.07
N ALA A 143 20.16 7.27 -20.21
CA ALA A 143 21.19 7.33 -19.17
C ALA A 143 21.47 8.73 -18.56
N ARG A 144 20.80 9.79 -19.02
CA ARG A 144 21.02 11.18 -18.58
C ARG A 144 20.24 11.60 -17.33
N LEU A 145 19.27 10.81 -16.86
CA LEU A 145 18.55 11.09 -15.59
C LEU A 145 19.21 10.48 -14.34
N ARG A 146 20.33 9.77 -14.49
CA ARG A 146 21.01 9.05 -13.39
C ARG A 146 21.83 9.92 -12.42
N ARG A 147 21.84 11.26 -12.54
CA ARG A 147 22.79 12.10 -11.80
C ARG A 147 22.23 13.22 -10.92
N PHE A 148 20.92 13.35 -10.74
CA PHE A 148 20.39 14.37 -9.83
C PHE A 148 19.26 13.81 -8.96
N GLY A 149 19.52 13.65 -7.64
CA GLY A 149 18.50 14.04 -6.65
C GLY A 149 17.94 13.05 -5.62
N ILE A 150 18.47 11.83 -5.38
CA ILE A 150 17.79 10.89 -4.44
C ILE A 150 18.75 10.20 -3.47
N ALA A 151 19.52 10.99 -2.71
CA ALA A 151 20.18 10.51 -1.48
C ALA A 151 20.06 11.47 -0.29
N ALA A 152 19.42 12.64 -0.45
CA ALA A 152 19.34 13.66 0.60
C ALA A 152 17.92 13.91 1.16
N GLU A 153 16.85 13.47 0.49
CA GLU A 153 15.49 13.89 0.88
C GLU A 153 14.72 12.87 1.75
N ALA A 154 14.96 11.57 1.58
CA ALA A 154 14.25 10.53 2.35
C ALA A 154 14.73 10.45 3.81
N GLY A 155 16.03 10.61 4.06
CA GLY A 155 16.59 10.68 5.42
C GLY A 155 16.15 11.94 6.19
N LEU A 156 15.90 13.05 5.49
CA LEU A 156 15.52 14.33 6.12
C LEU A 156 14.07 14.34 6.63
N ARG A 157 13.16 13.57 6.01
CA ARG A 157 11.76 13.46 6.46
C ARG A 157 11.60 12.57 7.68
N PHE A 158 12.35 11.47 7.76
CA PHE A 158 12.38 10.60 8.94
C PHE A 158 13.06 11.31 10.13
N ALA A 159 14.16 12.04 9.89
CA ALA A 159 14.79 12.87 10.90
C ALA A 159 13.85 13.97 11.44
N ARG A 160 13.02 14.60 10.59
CA ARG A 160 12.05 15.62 11.03
C ARG A 160 10.94 15.08 11.94
N ILE A 161 10.49 13.85 11.70
CA ILE A 161 9.44 13.22 12.52
C ILE A 161 10.00 12.87 13.91
N ILE A 162 11.20 12.29 13.97
CA ILE A 162 11.85 11.94 15.24
C ILE A 162 12.26 13.20 16.03
N LEU A 163 12.81 14.23 15.37
CA LEU A 163 13.18 15.49 16.05
C LEU A 163 11.96 16.25 16.58
N GLY A 164 10.82 16.19 15.88
CA GLY A 164 9.57 16.81 16.31
C GLY A 164 8.92 16.13 17.52
N GLN A 165 9.14 14.83 17.72
CA GLN A 165 8.67 14.09 18.90
C GLN A 165 9.56 14.34 20.12
N SER A 166 10.88 14.42 19.94
CA SER A 166 11.83 14.68 21.03
C SER A 166 11.66 16.07 21.64
N LEU A 167 11.44 17.11 20.81
CA LEU A 167 11.21 18.47 21.31
C LEU A 167 9.88 18.60 22.09
N ARG A 168 8.82 17.90 21.67
CA ARG A 168 7.54 17.89 22.41
C ARG A 168 7.62 17.13 23.74
N GLN A 169 8.44 16.08 23.82
CA GLN A 169 8.71 15.40 25.09
C GLN A 169 9.50 16.28 26.07
N MET A 170 10.44 17.09 25.57
CA MET A 170 11.19 18.03 26.41
C MET A 170 10.34 19.20 26.92
N ASP A 171 9.44 19.74 26.12
CA ASP A 171 8.51 20.80 26.56
C ASP A 171 7.47 20.29 27.56
N ALA A 172 6.97 19.07 27.38
CA ALA A 172 6.08 18.43 28.35
C ALA A 172 6.79 18.13 29.69
N ALA A 173 8.05 17.69 29.64
CA ALA A 173 8.86 17.48 30.84
C ALA A 173 9.20 18.80 31.58
N ARG A 174 9.43 19.90 30.85
CA ARG A 174 9.64 21.23 31.43
C ARG A 174 8.37 21.81 32.05
N ALA A 175 7.21 21.62 31.42
CA ALA A 175 5.92 22.08 31.94
C ALA A 175 5.50 21.35 33.22
N ALA A 176 5.88 20.08 33.37
CA ALA A 176 5.63 19.29 34.58
C ALA A 176 6.55 19.66 35.77
N ALA A 177 7.68 20.35 35.52
CA ALA A 177 8.69 20.67 36.52
C ALA A 177 8.49 22.04 37.21
N VAL A 178 7.45 22.82 36.87
CA VAL A 178 7.18 24.12 37.50
C VAL A 178 6.43 23.90 38.83
N PRO A 179 7.03 24.17 40.00
CA PRO A 179 6.35 23.98 41.27
C PRO A 179 5.26 25.03 41.45
N ARG A 180 4.06 24.55 41.72
CA ARG A 180 2.86 25.35 42.01
C ARG A 180 3.09 26.13 43.32
N ARG A 181 3.59 27.37 43.24
CA ARG A 181 3.66 28.28 44.39
C ARG A 181 2.24 28.55 44.89
N ARG A 182 1.90 27.92 46.03
CA ARG A 182 0.72 28.28 46.84
C ARG A 182 0.83 29.76 47.22
N ARG A 183 -0.19 30.54 46.87
CA ARG A 183 -0.44 31.86 47.45
C ARG A 183 -1.13 31.63 48.80
N SER A 184 -0.51 32.12 49.86
CA SER A 184 -1.09 32.52 51.14
C SER A 184 -0.36 33.78 51.55
#